data_AF-A0A8J8FVV7-F1
#
_entry.id   AF-A0A8J8FVV7-F1
#
_cell.length_a   1.000
_cell.length_b   1.000
_cell.length_c   1.000
_cell.angle_alpha   90.00
_cell.angle_beta   90.00
_cell.angle_gamma   90.00
#
_symmetry.space_group_name_H-M   'P 1'
#
loop_
_entity.id
_entity.type
_entity.pdbx_description
1 polymer ?
#
loop_
_entity_poly.entity_id
_entity_poly.type
_entity_poly.pdbx_seq_one_letter_code
_entity_poly.pdbx_strand_id
1 'polypeptide(L)' 'MQEDVRREVSVKIKTLEEWAEKKERRITTCSKALDELLGGGVPTGELTEFAGPFGSGKSQLAFQLSVNVQLPE' A
#
# COMPACT_ATOMS: atom_id res chain seq x y z
N MET A 1 -35.02 23.03 -6.58
CA MET A 1 -34.60 21.67 -6.14
C MET A 1 -33.66 21.00 -7.16
N GLN A 2 -32.77 21.74 -7.83
CA GLN A 2 -31.71 21.18 -8.71
C GLN A 2 -30.36 21.91 -8.60
N GLU A 3 -30.25 23.00 -7.82
CA GLU A 3 -29.00 23.78 -7.71
C GLU A 3 -28.13 23.42 -6.49
N ASP A 4 -28.64 22.60 -5.56
CA ASP A 4 -27.96 22.26 -4.30
C ASP A 4 -26.95 21.10 -4.37
N VAL A 5 -26.77 20.46 -5.53
CA VAL A 5 -25.93 19.25 -5.69
C VAL A 5 -24.45 19.58 -5.97
N ARG A 6 -24.10 20.86 -6.16
CA ARG A 6 -22.71 21.30 -6.33
C ARG A 6 -22.03 21.74 -5.03
N ARG A 7 -22.36 21.12 -3.90
CA ARG A 7 -21.66 21.36 -2.62
C ARG A 7 -20.21 20.87 -2.74
N GLU A 8 -19.30 21.83 -2.87
CA GLU A 8 -17.86 21.81 -2.66
C GLU A 8 -17.24 20.44 -2.37
N VAL A 9 -16.74 19.79 -3.41
CA VAL A 9 -15.65 18.83 -3.26
C VAL A 9 -14.38 19.66 -3.11
N SER A 10 -13.98 19.93 -1.87
CA SER A 10 -12.70 20.59 -1.57
C SER A 10 -11.55 19.64 -1.91
N VAL A 11 -11.09 19.69 -3.17
CA VAL A 11 -9.89 18.96 -3.59
C VAL A 11 -8.68 19.67 -3.01
N LYS A 12 -8.06 19.06 -1.98
CA LYS A 12 -6.78 19.53 -1.45
C LYS A 12 -5.67 19.14 -2.41
N ILE A 13 -5.24 20.08 -3.23
CA ILE A 13 -4.02 19.96 -4.04
C ILE A 13 -2.83 20.17 -3.11
N LYS A 14 -1.89 19.24 -3.16
CA LYS A 14 -0.63 19.30 -2.41
C LYS A 14 0.54 19.40 -3.37
N THR A 15 1.64 19.96 -2.93
CA THR A 15 2.89 19.92 -3.70
C THR A 15 3.55 18.55 -3.57
N LEU A 16 4.51 18.27 -4.47
CA LEU A 16 5.29 17.03 -4.41
C LEU A 16 6.14 16.96 -3.14
N GLU A 17 6.68 18.09 -2.67
CA GLU A 17 7.47 18.12 -1.43
C GLU A 17 6.62 17.73 -0.22
N GLU A 18 5.39 18.24 -0.13
CA GLU A 18 4.44 17.90 0.93
C GLU A 18 4.00 16.42 0.92
N TRP A 19 4.08 15.76 -0.24
CA TRP A 19 3.84 14.33 -0.37
C TRP A 19 5.04 13.49 0.08
N ALA A 20 6.25 13.94 -0.24
CA ALA A 20 7.50 13.20 0.00
C ALA A 20 7.89 13.08 1.49
N GLU A 21 7.46 14.02 2.34
CA GLU A 21 7.76 13.97 3.79
C GLU A 21 7.01 12.86 4.55
N LYS A 22 6.05 12.20 3.90
CA LYS A 22 5.20 11.21 4.56
C LYS A 22 5.95 9.87 4.68
N LYS A 23 6.30 9.47 5.91
CA LYS A 23 6.75 8.09 6.17
C LYS A 23 5.63 7.12 5.84
N GLU A 24 5.86 6.26 4.87
CA GLU A 24 4.92 5.21 4.50
C GLU A 24 5.05 4.00 5.42
N ARG A 25 3.90 3.50 5.88
CA ARG A 25 3.82 2.22 6.56
C ARG A 25 4.21 1.12 5.58
N ARG A 26 4.93 0.11 6.05
CA ARG A 26 5.27 -1.09 5.26
C ARG A 26 4.72 -2.33 5.94
N ILE A 27 4.11 -3.21 5.18
CA ILE A 27 3.56 -4.48 5.67
C ILE A 27 4.63 -5.54 5.46
N THR A 28 5.14 -6.11 6.55
CA THR A 28 6.11 -7.22 6.49
C THR A 28 5.51 -8.40 5.73
N THR A 29 6.33 -9.06 4.93
CA THR A 29 6.02 -10.36 4.30
C THR A 29 6.29 -11.53 5.23
N CYS A 30 6.80 -11.27 6.44
CA CYS A 30 7.38 -12.23 7.39
C CYS A 30 8.59 -13.02 6.83
N SER A 31 9.13 -12.62 5.69
CA SER A 31 10.36 -13.15 5.12
C SER A 31 11.42 -12.06 5.11
N LYS A 32 12.50 -12.24 5.90
CA LYS A 32 13.58 -11.25 5.99
C LYS A 32 14.16 -10.87 4.64
N ALA A 33 14.46 -11.87 3.80
CA ALA A 33 15.04 -11.65 2.48
C ALA A 33 14.09 -10.88 1.53
N LEU A 34 12.79 -11.16 1.60
CA LEU A 34 11.81 -10.47 0.75
C LEU A 34 11.53 -9.06 1.27
N ASP A 35 11.49 -8.87 2.59
CA ASP A 35 11.37 -7.55 3.20
C ASP A 35 12.58 -6.68 2.85
N GLU A 36 13.80 -7.20 2.95
CA GLU A 36 15.02 -6.51 2.52
C GLU A 36 14.96 -6.12 1.04
N LEU A 37 14.53 -7.03 0.17
CA LEU A 37 14.37 -6.76 -1.27
C LEU A 37 13.34 -5.64 -1.54
N LEU A 38 12.28 -5.58 -0.73
CA LEU A 38 11.21 -4.57 -0.87
C LEU A 38 11.50 -3.28 -0.09
N GLY A 39 12.63 -3.17 0.62
CA GLY A 39 12.97 -1.99 1.42
C GLY A 39 12.23 -1.90 2.76
N GLY A 40 11.99 -3.04 3.41
CA GLY A 40 11.30 -3.17 4.70
C GLY A 40 9.89 -3.78 4.63
N GLY A 41 9.52 -4.36 3.49
CA GLY A 41 8.19 -4.94 3.24
C GLY A 41 7.37 -4.16 2.22
N VAL A 42 6.11 -4.58 2.01
CA VAL A 42 5.22 -4.03 0.98
C VAL A 42 4.77 -2.61 1.35
N PRO A 43 5.02 -1.59 0.51
CA PRO A 43 4.66 -0.20 0.82
C PRO A 43 3.14 0.01 0.80
N THR A 44 2.63 0.83 1.72
CA THR A 44 1.25 1.32 1.69
C THR A 44 1.17 2.64 0.93
N GLY A 45 0.10 2.86 0.15
CA GLY A 45 -0.07 4.07 -0.66
C GLY A 45 0.33 3.89 -2.12
N GLU A 46 0.93 2.74 -2.45
CA GLU A 46 1.36 2.35 -3.80
C GLU A 46 0.71 1.03 -4.22
N LEU A 47 0.64 0.77 -5.54
CA LEU A 47 0.25 -0.53 -6.08
C LEU A 47 1.48 -1.41 -6.30
N THR A 48 1.58 -2.52 -5.58
CA THR A 48 2.65 -3.52 -5.75
C THR A 48 2.12 -4.75 -6.49
N GLU A 49 2.73 -5.12 -7.62
CA GLU A 49 2.36 -6.30 -8.41
C GLU A 49 3.33 -7.47 -8.19
N PHE A 50 2.79 -8.67 -7.89
CA PHE A 50 3.56 -9.92 -7.84
C PHE A 50 3.18 -10.82 -9.03
N ALA A 51 4.05 -10.90 -10.03
CA ALA A 51 3.85 -11.72 -11.24
C ALA A 51 4.74 -12.98 -11.27
N GLY A 52 4.25 -14.05 -11.90
CA GLY A 52 5.01 -15.30 -12.02
C GLY A 52 4.14 -16.53 -12.36
N PRO A 53 4.76 -17.69 -12.66
CA PRO A 53 4.06 -18.93 -13.04
C PRO A 53 3.20 -19.52 -11.91
N PHE A 54 2.29 -20.45 -12.23
CA PHE A 54 1.53 -21.19 -11.21
C PHE A 54 2.46 -21.84 -10.18
N GLY A 55 2.07 -21.82 -8.90
CA GLY A 55 2.90 -22.36 -7.81
C GLY A 55 4.03 -21.45 -7.33
N SER A 56 4.26 -20.27 -7.93
CA SER A 56 5.33 -19.35 -7.50
C SER A 56 5.07 -18.60 -6.17
N GLY A 57 4.02 -18.95 -5.43
CA GLY A 57 3.72 -18.34 -4.12
C GLY A 57 2.88 -17.06 -4.11
N LYS A 58 2.45 -16.52 -5.26
CA LYS A 58 1.65 -15.26 -5.32
C LYS A 58 0.42 -15.25 -4.39
N SER A 59 -0.44 -16.27 -4.51
CA SER A 59 -1.66 -16.36 -3.69
C SER A 59 -1.34 -16.59 -2.20
N GLN A 60 -0.29 -17.34 -1.89
CA GLN A 60 0.18 -17.54 -0.51
C GLN A 60 0.64 -16.22 0.10
N LEU A 61 1.41 -15.42 -0.65
CA LEU A 61 1.84 -14.10 -0.22
C LEU A 61 0.64 -13.15 0.00
N ALA A 62 -0.36 -13.18 -0.88
CA ALA A 62 -1.57 -12.39 -0.71
C ALA A 62 -2.34 -12.76 0.58
N PHE A 63 -2.49 -14.06 0.88
CA PHE A 63 -3.09 -14.50 2.14
C PHE A 63 -2.25 -14.10 3.35
N GLN A 64 -0.93 -14.23 3.28
CA GLN A 64 -0.03 -13.82 4.37
C GLN A 64 -0.16 -12.32 4.66
N LEU A 65 -0.15 -11.48 3.62
CA LEU A 65 -0.31 -10.02 3.75
C LEU A 65 -1.69 -9.65 4.32
N SER A 66 -2.74 -10.41 3.99
CA SER A 66 -4.11 -10.18 4.50
C SER A 66 -4.21 -10.34 6.02
N VAL A 67 -3.31 -11.13 6.62
CA VAL A 67 -3.20 -11.29 8.09
C VAL A 67 -2.16 -10.34 8.65
N ASN A 68 -0.99 -10.21 8.01
CA ASN A 68 0.12 -9.39 8.51
C ASN A 68 -0.22 -7.91 8.65
N VAL A 69 -1.18 -7.40 7.87
CA VAL A 69 -1.68 -6.02 8.03
C VAL A 69 -2.25 -5.73 9.43
N GLN A 70 -2.61 -6.77 10.18
CA GLN A 70 -3.15 -6.69 11.54
C GLN A 70 -2.07 -6.70 12.64
N LEU A 71 -0.80 -6.94 12.28
CA LEU A 71 0.30 -6.89 13.23
C LEU A 71 0.49 -5.45 13.77
N PRO A 72 0.92 -5.31 15.03
CA PRO A 72 1.26 -4.00 15.59
C PRO A 72 2.41 -3.35 14.79
N GLU A 73 2.44 -2.02 14.82
CA GLU A 73 3.50 -1.20 14.21
C GLU A 73 4.80 -1.23 15.01
#